data_AF-A0A841LQZ0-F1
#
_entry.id   AF-A0A841LQZ0-F1
#
_cell.length_a   1.000
_cell.length_b   1.000
_cell.length_c   1.000
_cell.angle_alpha   90.00
_cell.angle_beta   90.00
_cell.angle_gamma   90.00
#
_symmetry.space_group_name_H-M   'P 1'
#
loop_
_entity.id
_entity.type
_entity.pdbx_description
1 polymer ?
#
loop_
_entity_poly.entity_id
_entity_poly.type
_entity_poly.pdbx_seq_one_letter_code
_entity_poly.pdbx_strand_id
1 'polypeptide(L)' 'MTDRTAIDTIKGYFYQFDYAISKLLELDLDTDTIIVEGIEDVDVSTATDELAIQCVYFNESDPSVSGQTGHQFDYRMMRI' A
#
# COMPACT_ATOMS: atom_id res chain seq x y z
N MET A 1 -7.64 19.84 -2.69
CA MET A 1 -7.75 18.41 -3.01
C MET A 1 -7.36 18.29 -4.46
N THR A 2 -6.09 17.97 -4.73
CA THR A 2 -5.57 17.82 -6.08
C THR A 2 -6.35 16.68 -6.73
N ASP A 3 -6.97 16.91 -7.89
CA ASP A 3 -7.75 15.87 -8.58
C ASP A 3 -6.84 14.68 -8.86
N ARG A 4 -6.94 13.62 -8.03
CA ARG A 4 -6.46 12.30 -8.42
C ARG A 4 -7.30 11.91 -9.62
N THR A 5 -6.64 11.74 -10.76
CA THR A 5 -7.35 11.24 -11.93
C THR A 5 -7.83 9.82 -11.64
N ALA A 6 -8.94 9.39 -12.23
CA ALA A 6 -9.42 8.01 -12.09
C ALA A 6 -8.33 6.98 -12.43
N ILE A 7 -7.39 7.35 -13.31
CA ILE A 7 -6.24 6.55 -13.70
C ILE A 7 -5.30 6.30 -12.51
N ASP A 8 -5.00 7.32 -11.71
CA ASP A 8 -4.08 7.20 -10.57
C ASP A 8 -4.69 6.35 -9.44
N THR A 9 -6.00 6.43 -9.24
CA THR A 9 -6.73 5.55 -8.31
C THR A 9 -6.71 4.10 -8.77
N ILE A 10 -6.95 3.83 -10.06
CA ILE A 10 -6.92 2.48 -10.64
C ILE A 10 -5.50 1.88 -10.53
N LYS A 11 -4.46 2.68 -10.79
CA LYS A 11 -3.07 2.24 -10.62
C LYS A 11 -2.73 1.93 -9.16
N GLY A 12 -3.17 2.77 -8.23
CA GLY A 12 -3.02 2.51 -6.80
C GLY A 12 -3.69 1.20 -6.37
N TYR A 13 -4.89 0.91 -6.90
CA TYR A 13 -5.59 -0.35 -6.64
C TYR A 13 -4.81 -1.57 -7.13
N PHE A 14 -4.27 -1.56 -8.36
CA PHE A 14 -3.47 -2.69 -8.85
C PHE A 14 -2.23 -2.92 -7.98
N TYR A 15 -1.60 -1.84 -7.55
CA TYR A 15 -0.44 -1.93 -6.66
C TYR A 15 -0.79 -2.52 -5.29
N GLN A 16 -1.87 -2.04 -4.65
CA GLN A 16 -2.41 -2.58 -3.41
C GLN A 16 -2.71 -4.09 -3.54
N PHE A 17 -3.32 -4.49 -4.65
CA PHE A 17 -3.71 -5.88 -4.90
C PHE A 17 -2.50 -6.80 -5.05
N ASP A 18 -1.51 -6.41 -5.86
CA ASP A 18 -0.28 -7.19 -6.05
C ASP A 18 0.51 -7.31 -4.74
N TYR A 19 0.57 -6.23 -3.96
CA TYR A 19 1.22 -6.24 -2.66
C TYR A 19 0.54 -7.18 -1.66
N ALA A 20 -0.80 -7.11 -1.57
CA ALA A 20 -1.57 -7.99 -0.69
C ALA A 20 -1.35 -9.47 -1.01
N ILE A 21 -1.27 -9.83 -2.29
CA ILE A 21 -0.94 -11.20 -2.71
C ILE A 21 0.49 -11.57 -2.27
N SER A 22 1.48 -10.70 -2.49
CA SER A 22 2.85 -10.97 -2.05
C SER A 22 2.90 -11.22 -0.54
N LYS A 23 2.24 -10.38 0.26
CA LYS A 23 2.19 -10.54 1.70
C LYS A 23 1.49 -11.81 2.14
N LEU A 24 0.43 -12.21 1.43
CA LEU A 24 -0.30 -13.43 1.73
C LEU A 24 0.59 -14.67 1.59
N LEU A 25 1.44 -14.68 0.56
CA LEU A 25 2.39 -15.76 0.31
C LEU A 25 3.58 -15.78 1.29
N GLU A 26 3.79 -14.70 2.03
CA GLU A 26 4.84 -14.54 3.03
C GLU A 26 4.38 -14.86 4.46
N LEU A 27 3.08 -15.13 4.68
CA LEU A 27 2.56 -15.46 6.01
C LEU A 27 3.10 -16.81 6.51
N ASP A 28 3.44 -16.87 7.79
CA ASP A 28 4.07 -18.05 8.40
C ASP A 28 3.03 -19.01 9.01
N LEU A 29 1.92 -18.47 9.53
CA LEU A 29 0.88 -19.25 10.20
C LEU A 29 -0.45 -19.16 9.45
N ASP A 30 -1.21 -20.26 9.45
CA ASP A 30 -2.58 -20.30 8.89
C ASP A 30 -3.56 -19.36 9.62
N THR A 31 -3.18 -18.86 10.80
CA THR A 31 -3.95 -17.90 11.60
C THR A 31 -3.58 -16.45 11.31
N ASP A 32 -2.46 -16.20 10.63
CA ASP A 32 -2.10 -14.85 10.22
C ASP A 32 -3.09 -14.40 9.13
N THR A 33 -3.38 -13.10 9.10
CA THR A 33 -4.41 -12.56 8.21
C THR A 33 -3.95 -11.30 7.51
N ILE A 34 -4.55 -11.09 6.34
CA ILE A 34 -4.41 -9.86 5.58
C ILE A 34 -5.79 -9.31 5.33
N ILE A 35 -5.96 -8.02 5.61
CA ILE A 35 -7.18 -7.28 5.34
C ILE A 35 -6.86 -6.22 4.30
N VAL A 36 -7.62 -6.22 3.21
CA VAL A 36 -7.54 -5.19 2.18
C VAL A 36 -8.74 -4.29 2.34
N GLU A 37 -8.53 -3.06 2.80
CA GLU A 37 -9.58 -2.08 3.06
C GLU A 37 -9.40 -0.84 2.19
N GLY A 38 -10.51 -0.18 1.84
CA GLY A 38 -10.46 1.07 1.08
C GLY A 38 -9.56 1.00 -0.17
N ILE A 39 -8.99 2.16 -0.53
CA ILE A 39 -7.98 2.27 -1.58
C ILE A 39 -6.66 2.56 -0.89
N GLU A 40 -5.62 1.82 -1.29
CA GLU A 40 -4.25 1.93 -0.77
C GLU A 40 -4.05 1.42 0.67
N ASP A 41 -5.02 0.75 1.32
CA ASP A 41 -4.88 0.27 2.70
C ASP A 41 -4.76 -1.26 2.78
N VAL A 42 -3.72 -1.75 3.42
CA VAL A 42 -3.49 -3.18 3.65
C VAL A 42 -3.01 -3.38 5.08
N ASP A 43 -3.76 -4.16 5.84
CA ASP A 43 -3.37 -4.57 7.18
C ASP A 43 -2.84 -6.00 7.17
N VAL A 44 -1.77 -6.24 7.92
CA VAL A 44 -1.22 -7.57 8.19
C VAL A 44 -1.29 -7.80 9.70
N SER A 45 -2.01 -8.85 10.10
CA SER A 45 -2.13 -9.26 11.50
C SER A 45 -1.52 -10.64 11.67
N THR A 46 -0.57 -10.72 12.59
CA THR A 46 0.12 -11.96 13.00
C THR A 46 -0.12 -12.22 14.47
N ALA A 47 0.35 -13.35 14.99
CA ALA A 47 0.26 -13.65 16.41
C ALA A 47 0.95 -12.61 17.34
N THR A 48 1.91 -11.83 16.83
CA THR A 48 2.72 -10.91 17.64
C THR A 48 2.67 -9.45 17.22
N ASP A 49 2.25 -9.16 16.00
CA ASP A 49 2.29 -7.82 15.41
C ASP A 49 1.04 -7.53 14.59
N GLU A 50 0.62 -6.28 14.62
CA GLU A 50 -0.33 -5.67 13.68
C GLU A 50 0.38 -4.56 12.91
N LEU A 51 0.31 -4.62 11.58
CA LEU A 51 0.94 -3.68 10.67
C LEU A 51 -0.12 -3.09 9.75
N ALA A 52 -0.28 -1.78 9.79
CA ALA A 52 -1.04 -1.04 8.78
C ALA A 52 -0.09 -0.50 7.71
N ILE A 53 -0.40 -0.79 6.45
CA ILE A 53 0.44 -0.44 5.31
C ILE A 53 -0.37 0.37 4.31
N GLN A 54 0.09 1.60 4.06
CA GLN A 54 -0.47 2.44 3.01
C GLN A 54 0.35 2.32 1.71
N CYS A 55 -0.25 1.77 0.66
CA CYS A 55 0.31 1.56 -0.66
C CYS A 55 0.11 2.81 -1.56
N VAL A 56 0.90 3.86 -1.36
CA VAL A 56 0.66 5.14 -2.04
C VAL A 56 1.27 5.17 -3.44
N TYR A 57 0.45 5.48 -4.45
CA TYR A 57 0.91 5.75 -5.81
C TYR A 57 1.15 7.25 -6.02
N PHE A 58 2.41 7.64 -6.28
CA PHE A 58 2.77 9.01 -6.61
C PHE A 58 3.02 9.21 -8.11
N ASN A 59 2.41 10.26 -8.65
CA ASN A 59 2.78 10.88 -9.92
C ASN A 59 3.93 11.87 -9.64
N GLU A 60 4.90 11.99 -10.55
CA GLU A 60 6.14 12.81 -10.50
C GLU A 60 5.96 14.31 -10.13
N SER A 61 4.74 14.77 -9.86
CA SER A 61 4.41 16.17 -9.56
C SER A 61 4.11 16.45 -8.08
N ASP A 62 4.29 15.49 -7.14
CA ASP A 62 4.02 15.73 -5.72
C ASP A 62 5.18 16.50 -5.02
N PRO A 63 4.98 17.77 -4.60
CA PRO A 63 6.03 18.59 -3.99
C PRO A 63 6.39 18.17 -2.56
N SER A 64 5.66 17.24 -1.94
CA SER A 64 6.03 16.66 -0.64
C SER A 64 7.16 15.63 -0.74
N VAL A 65 7.52 15.22 -1.97
CA VAL A 65 8.56 14.23 -2.26
C VAL A 65 9.70 14.91 -3.01
N SER A 66 10.57 15.62 -2.29
CA SER A 66 11.74 16.25 -2.91
C SER A 66 12.81 15.20 -3.25
N GLY A 67 13.03 14.96 -4.55
CA GLY A 67 14.28 14.34 -5.03
C GLY A 67 14.17 13.01 -5.78
N GLN A 68 12.99 12.55 -6.18
CA GLN A 68 12.85 11.28 -6.91
C GLN A 68 12.01 11.47 -8.18
N THR A 69 12.61 11.22 -9.34
CA THR A 69 11.97 11.25 -10.67
C THR A 69 11.57 9.83 -11.05
N GLY A 70 10.29 9.59 -11.28
CA GLY A 70 9.71 8.31 -11.73
C GLY A 70 8.30 8.08 -11.15
N HIS A 71 7.48 7.26 -11.82
CA HIS A 71 6.32 6.64 -11.16
C HIS A 71 6.84 5.83 -9.97
N GLN A 72 6.61 6.34 -8.77
CA GLN A 72 7.18 5.76 -7.56
C GLN A 72 6.07 5.17 -6.71
N PHE A 73 6.32 3.94 -6.29
CA PHE A 73 5.48 3.25 -5.34
C PHE A 73 6.16 3.28 -3.97
N ASP A 74 5.42 3.66 -2.94
CA ASP A 74 5.93 3.74 -1.57
C ASP A 74 5.00 2.97 -0.61
N TYR A 75 5.59 2.38 0.42
CA TYR A 75 4.88 1.69 1.48
C TYR A 75 5.08 2.47 2.77
N ARG A 76 4.02 3.11 3.27
CA ARG A 76 4.07 3.70 4.61
C ARG A 76 3.61 2.66 5.60
N MET A 77 4.58 2.09 6.31
CA MET A 77 4.32 1.13 7.38
C MET A 77 4.12 1.87 8.69
N MET A 78 3.01 1.60 9.37
CA MET A 78 2.76 2.04 10.74
C MET A 78 2.48 0.81 11.60
N ARG A 79 3.26 0.66 12.68
CA ARG A 79 2.93 -0.30 13.74
C ARG A 79 1.86 0.33 14.62
N ILE A 80 0.77 -0.40 14.84
CA ILE A 80 -0.35 0.02 15.69
C ILE A 80 -0.10 -0.44 17.14
#